data_AF-A0A131Z8W8-F1
#
_entry.id   AF-A0A131Z8W8-F1
#
_cell.length_a   1.000
_cell.length_b   1.000
_cell.length_c   1.000
_cell.angle_alpha   90.00
_cell.angle_beta   90.00
_cell.angle_gamma   90.00
#
_symmetry.space_group_name_H-M   'P 1'
#
loop_
_entity.id
_entity.type
_entity.pdbx_description
1 polymer ?
#
loop_
_entity_poly.entity_id
_entity_poly.type
_entity_poly.pdbx_seq_one_letter_code
_entity_poly.pdbx_strand_id
1 'polypeptide(L)' 'YRCAVVMVTTTVCGKHRTYDLRIRGAYIVLRPPPKCLEHYLKFERHGTVLYERNCTNILKRQEKVGSYEPQNDRCGNRVN' A
#
# COMPACT_ATOMS: atom_id res chain seq x y z
N TYR A 1 12.46 13.96 1.84
CA TYR A 1 12.11 13.11 0.68
C TYR A 1 10.60 13.21 0.39
N ARG A 2 10.19 13.22 -0.90
CA ARG A 2 8.78 13.37 -1.33
C ARG A 2 8.03 12.03 -1.44
N CYS A 3 8.79 10.94 -1.52
CA CYS A 3 8.30 9.58 -1.70
C CYS A 3 9.24 8.59 -1.02
N ALA A 4 8.75 7.38 -0.78
CA ALA A 4 9.50 6.25 -0.27
C ALA A 4 8.94 4.94 -0.85
N VAL A 5 9.81 3.97 -1.08
CA VAL A 5 9.43 2.59 -1.37
C VAL A 5 9.68 1.79 -0.10
N VAL A 6 8.63 1.16 0.43
CA VAL A 6 8.66 0.50 1.73
C VAL A 6 8.35 -0.98 1.54
N MET A 7 9.22 -1.85 2.06
CA MET A 7 8.92 -3.28 2.14
C MET A 7 7.88 -3.50 3.24
N VAL A 8 6.76 -4.14 2.88
CA VAL A 8 5.70 -4.53 3.79
C VAL A 8 5.75 -6.05 3.90
N THR A 9 5.94 -6.54 5.12
CA THR A 9 5.85 -7.98 5.39
C THR A 9 4.46 -8.25 5.94
N THR A 10 3.61 -8.93 5.18
CA THR A 10 2.31 -9.37 5.69
C THR A 10 2.51 -10.72 6.38
N THR A 11 1.94 -10.88 7.58
CA THR A 11 1.93 -12.16 8.30
C THR A 11 0.78 -13.06 7.88
N VAL A 12 -0.18 -12.53 7.13
CA VAL A 12 -1.36 -13.27 6.63
C VAL A 12 -0.92 -14.20 5.49
N CYS A 13 -1.17 -15.50 5.64
CA CYS A 13 -0.89 -16.57 4.68
C CYS A 13 0.59 -16.83 4.34
N GLY A 14 1.48 -16.65 5.32
CA GLY A 14 2.92 -16.79 5.13
C GLY A 14 3.60 -15.44 4.95
N LYS A 15 4.93 -15.40 5.12
CA LYS A 15 5.74 -14.17 5.05
C LYS A 15 5.83 -13.68 3.60
N HIS A 16 4.73 -13.19 3.04
CA HIS A 16 4.76 -12.53 1.74
C HIS A 16 5.34 -11.12 1.92
N ARG A 17 6.39 -10.85 1.15
CA ARG A 17 7.00 -9.53 1.05
C ARG A 17 6.32 -8.80 -0.10
N THR A 18 5.54 -7.80 0.22
CA THR A 18 5.04 -6.82 -0.74
C THR A 18 5.81 -5.52 -0.58
N TYR A 19 5.66 -4.63 -1.54
CA TYR A 19 6.26 -3.30 -1.47
C TYR A 19 5.18 -2.26 -1.71
N ASP A 20 5.29 -1.13 -1.02
CA ASP A 20 4.43 0.03 -1.20
C ASP A 20 5.23 1.21 -1.74
N LEU A 21 4.70 1.89 -2.75
CA LEU A 21 5.13 3.24 -3.10
C LEU A 21 4.30 4.26 -2.31
N ARG A 22 4.92 4.93 -1.36
CA ARG A 22 4.28 5.95 -0.51
C ARG A 22 4.72 7.34 -0.92
N ILE A 23 3.76 8.25 -1.11
CA ILE A 23 3.99 9.66 -1.42
C ILE A 23 3.58 10.50 -0.20
N ARG A 24 4.40 11.49 0.16
CA ARG A 24 4.08 12.40 1.27
C ARG A 24 2.84 13.21 0.91
N GLY A 25 1.88 13.33 1.83
CA GLY A 25 0.57 13.94 1.59
C GLY A 25 0.60 15.31 0.90
N ALA A 26 1.54 16.19 1.26
CA ALA A 26 1.72 17.50 0.61
C ALA A 26 2.00 17.45 -0.91
N TYR A 27 2.41 16.29 -1.44
CA TYR A 27 2.74 16.06 -2.84
C TYR A 27 1.82 15.03 -3.51
N ILE A 28 0.79 14.54 -2.84
CA ILE A 28 -0.06 13.43 -3.32
C ILE A 28 -0.89 13.80 -4.55
N VAL A 29 -1.18 15.10 -4.73
CA VAL A 29 -1.89 15.65 -5.89
C VAL A 29 -1.02 15.71 -7.15
N LEU A 30 0.30 15.58 -6.99
CA LEU A 30 1.26 15.55 -8.08
C LEU A 30 1.50 14.11 -8.53
N ARG A 31 2.02 13.95 -9.75
CA ARG A 31 2.47 12.62 -10.20
C ARG A 31 3.59 12.08 -9.31
N PRO A 32 3.64 10.75 -9.06
CA PRO A 32 4.75 10.13 -8.35
C PRO A 32 6.11 10.52 -8.96
N PRO A 33 7.12 10.86 -8.14
CA PRO A 33 8.46 11.15 -8.65
C PRO A 33 9.01 9.96 -9.45
N PRO A 34 9.51 10.16 -10.70
CA PRO A 34 9.94 9.08 -11.57
C PRO A 34 10.92 8.10 -10.91
N LYS A 35 11.91 8.62 -10.18
CA LYS A 35 12.90 7.82 -9.45
C LYS A 35 12.28 6.83 -8.44
N CYS A 36 11.23 7.23 -7.73
CA CYS A 36 10.56 6.33 -6.79
C CYS A 36 9.67 5.32 -7.51
N LEU A 37 9.01 5.73 -8.59
CA LEU A 37 8.20 4.84 -9.41
C LEU A 37 9.07 3.76 -10.07
N GLU A 38 10.19 4.15 -10.69
CA GLU A 38 11.16 3.23 -11.28
C GLU A 38 11.74 2.27 -10.25
N HIS A 39 12.04 2.75 -9.03
CA HIS A 39 12.54 1.88 -7.97
C HIS A 39 11.47 0.90 -7.48
N TYR A 40 10.21 1.35 -7.36
CA TYR A 40 9.08 0.52 -7.00
C TYR A 40 8.83 -0.60 -8.02
N LEU A 41 8.84 -0.26 -9.31
CA LEU A 41 8.60 -1.21 -10.42
C LEU A 41 9.66 -2.32 -10.52
N LYS A 42 10.82 -2.17 -9.87
CA LYS A 42 11.82 -3.26 -9.74
C LYS A 42 11.34 -4.39 -8.83
N PHE A 43 10.52 -4.08 -7.84
CA PHE A 43 10.01 -5.04 -6.86
C PHE A 43 8.59 -5.49 -7.21
N GLU A 44 7.74 -4.56 -7.66
CA GLU A 44 6.32 -4.82 -7.88
C GLU A 44 5.89 -4.29 -9.26
N ARG A 45 5.89 -5.18 -10.25
CA ARG A 45 5.55 -4.81 -11.64
C ARG A 45 4.06 -4.56 -11.85
N HIS A 46 3.21 -5.19 -11.06
CA HIS A 46 1.74 -5.17 -11.21
C HIS A 46 1.05 -4.54 -10.00
N GLY A 47 1.67 -3.51 -9.42
CA GLY A 47 1.12 -2.78 -8.28
C GLY A 47 -0.25 -2.15 -8.59
N THR A 48 -1.11 -2.09 -7.56
CA THR A 48 -2.41 -1.44 -7.65
C THR A 48 -2.35 -0.04 -7.03
N VAL A 49 -2.98 0.95 -7.65
CA VAL A 49 -3.09 2.30 -7.09
C VAL A 49 -4.18 2.31 -6.03
N LEU A 50 -3.79 2.54 -4.77
CA LEU A 50 -4.71 2.57 -3.64
C LEU A 50 -5.21 3.97 -3.27
N TYR A 51 -4.49 5.03 -3.67
CA TYR A 51 -4.83 6.40 -3.32
C TYR A 51 -5.45 7.13 -4.52
N GLU A 52 -6.73 7.46 -4.41
CA GLU A 52 -7.49 8.26 -5.37
C GLU A 52 -7.68 9.71 -4.88
N ARG A 53 -8.11 10.61 -5.77
CA ARG A 53 -8.32 12.04 -5.41
C ARG A 53 -9.36 12.24 -4.31
N ASN A 54 -10.35 11.34 -4.22
CA ASN A 54 -11.38 11.34 -3.17
C ASN A 54 -10.82 10.93 -1.78
N CYS A 55 -9.66 10.26 -1.72
CA CYS A 55 -9.05 9.76 -0.49
C CYS A 55 -8.53 10.88 0.43
N THR A 56 -8.42 12.12 -0.04
CA THR A 56 -7.95 13.25 0.78
C THR A 56 -8.82 13.50 2.00
N ASN A 57 -10.08 13.05 1.97
CA ASN A 57 -11.00 13.15 3.10
C ASN A 57 -10.90 11.98 4.09
N ILE A 58 -10.19 10.89 3.76
CA ILE A 58 -9.98 9.74 4.67
C ILE A 58 -9.24 10.19 5.93
N LEU A 59 -8.29 11.13 5.80
CA LEU A 59 -7.59 11.70 6.95
C LEU A 59 -8.43 12.71 7.76
N LYS A 60 -9.53 13.21 7.19
CA LYS A 60 -10.46 14.14 7.85
C LYS A 60 -11.62 13.43 8.54
N ARG A 61 -11.91 12.19 8.13
CA ARG A 61 -12.86 11.32 8.82
C ARG A 61 -12.20 10.84 10.11
N GLN A 62 -12.58 11.44 11.23
CA GLN A 62 -12.55 10.75 12.52
C GLN A 62 -13.59 9.63 12.48
N GLU A 63 -13.39 8.63 11.62
CA GLU A 63 -14.17 7.40 11.76
C GLU A 63 -13.69 6.71 13.03
N LYS A 64 -14.66 6.34 13.87
CA LYS A 64 -14.45 5.50 15.05
C LYS A 64 -13.48 4.40 14.67
N VAL A 65 -12.39 4.30 15.42
CA VAL A 65 -11.37 3.26 15.31
C VAL A 65 -12.05 1.90 15.46
N GLY A 66 -12.61 1.37 14.37
CA GLY A 66 -12.75 -0.05 14.18
C GLY A 66 -11.36 -0.52 13.83
N SER A 67 -10.64 -1.03 14.82
CA SER A 67 -9.36 -1.71 14.60
C SER A 67 -9.53 -2.69 13.44
N TYR A 68 -8.81 -2.43 12.34
CA TYR A 68 -8.70 -3.41 11.26
C TYR A 68 -8.03 -4.66 11.82
N GLU A 69 -8.81 -5.71 12.04
CA GLU A 69 -8.27 -7.04 12.25
C GLU A 69 -8.02 -7.68 10.87
N PRO A 70 -6.78 -8.08 10.57
CA PRO A 70 -6.49 -8.82 9.36
C PRO A 70 -7.28 -10.14 9.37
N GLN A 71 -8.13 -10.37 8.37
CA GLN A 71 -8.81 -11.65 8.19
C GLN A 71 -7.76 -12.74 7.90
N ASN A 72 -7.55 -13.65 8.87
CA ASN A 72 -6.61 -14.76 8.76
C ASN A 72 -7.16 -15.93 7.91
N ASP A 73 -8.43 -15.86 7.52
CA ASP A 73 -9.21 -16.96 6.96
C ASP A 73 -8.96 -17.18 5.46
N ARG A 74 -8.21 -16.29 4.79
CA ARG A 74 -7.95 -16.35 3.33
C ARG A 74 -6.89 -17.35 2.90
N CYS A 75 -6.26 -18.06 3.83
CA CYS A 75 -5.24 -19.06 3.50
C CYS A 75 -5.91 -20.39 3.19
N GLY A 76 -6.68 -20.43 2.09
CA GLY A 76 -7.20 -21.66 1.55
C GLY A 76 -6.04 -22.51 1.03
N ASN A 77 -5.84 -23.69 1.62
CA ASN A 77 -4.96 -24.71 1.08
C ASN A 77 -5.37 -25.01 -0.37
N ARG A 78 -4.60 -24.54 -1.36
CA ARG A 78 -4.64 -25.11 -2.70
C ARG A 78 -3.94 -26.47 -2.63
N VAL A 79 -4.69 -27.49 -2.21
CA VAL A 79 -4.35 -28.88 -2.50
C VAL A 79 -4.91 -29.17 -3.88
N ASN A 80 -4.01 -29.39 -4.84
CA ASN A 80 -4.19 -30.28 -5.99
C ASN A 80 -2.82 -30.73 -6.44
#